data_AF-A0A8B6F6S8-F1
#
_entry.id   AF-A0A8B6F6S8-F1
#
_cell.length_a   1.000
_cell.length_b   1.000
_cell.length_c   1.000
_cell.angle_alpha   90.00
_cell.angle_beta   90.00
_cell.angle_gamma   90.00
#
_symmetry.space_group_name_H-M   'P 1'
#
loop_
_entity.id
_entity.type
_entity.pdbx_description
1 polymer ?
#
loop_
_entity_poly.entity_id
_entity_poly.type
_entity_poly.pdbx_seq_one_letter_code
_entity_poly.pdbx_strand_id
1 'polypeptide(L)'
;MDSDVPSCSGAKKRRKSTDQIDDPVFVEFHSNEPLMALLNNSVSALKKRNEFSLCMLKISHCNGMAPKNFSKAFCQTERYKCTDEASSSSSTLSPKHVMLFSMSSIFCYGEELLCSFLKPKSETCLPQRKGAKIALSKLLYFLSEETGAAEKAFAEEDRKLTEAEWAVVLAHHLFSKLSVSSYYLIDKGYSKYARCPCGCDGILTGDYGDTSIGCPEVWHGFVDLMMGMIGINIATIEPDSPGGSGNRSSIEVKIENTDLKSNKEQMIAQSIVFSFLQQKLHPEFVNHLIPSIGISKEMLVIYYYDCKNDVLIESSQMPYIQDEKLCIPTIVALWLALNFKYFCSGITKGMNNSSYKAGFFEQVDEKLNLYMNVNMPCGKHYSKEDNTWTWLGKPIEDEPAEKVKDINKLEPW
;
A
#
# COMPACT_ATOMS: atom_id res chain seq x y z
N MET A 1 33.26 -59.39 21.58
CA MET A 1 33.09 -58.08 22.23
C MET A 1 33.67 -57.09 21.26
N ASP A 2 32.81 -56.75 20.30
CA ASP A 2 33.09 -55.88 19.18
C ASP A 2 33.05 -54.42 19.64
N SER A 3 34.02 -53.64 19.18
CA SER A 3 33.87 -52.20 19.08
C SER A 3 34.61 -51.75 17.83
N ASP A 4 33.94 -51.99 16.70
CA ASP A 4 34.29 -51.44 15.40
C ASP A 4 34.04 -49.93 15.38
N VAL A 5 35.07 -49.20 14.99
CA VAL A 5 34.95 -47.89 14.35
C VAL A 5 34.87 -48.13 12.85
N PRO A 6 33.82 -47.64 12.16
CA PRO A 6 33.96 -47.31 10.75
C PRO A 6 33.69 -45.84 10.45
N SER A 7 34.64 -45.30 9.70
CA SER A 7 34.67 -44.04 8.98
C SER A 7 33.40 -43.76 8.17
N CYS A 8 32.84 -42.56 8.34
CA CYS A 8 31.73 -42.06 7.53
C CYS A 8 32.28 -41.46 6.21
N SER A 9 32.57 -42.33 5.23
CA SER A 9 32.70 -41.94 3.82
C SER A 9 31.32 -42.01 3.16
N GLY A 10 30.72 -40.84 2.92
CA GLY A 10 29.39 -40.77 2.31
C GLY A 10 29.09 -39.37 1.81
N ALA A 11 29.86 -38.91 0.82
CA ALA A 11 29.52 -37.72 0.04
C ALA A 11 28.21 -37.99 -0.73
N LYS A 12 27.07 -37.68 -0.09
CA LYS A 12 25.79 -37.58 -0.79
C LYS A 12 25.85 -36.34 -1.68
N LYS A 13 26.09 -36.57 -2.98
CA LYS A 13 25.78 -35.64 -4.06
C LYS A 13 24.38 -35.07 -3.82
N ARG A 14 24.30 -33.81 -3.40
CA ARG A 14 23.07 -33.00 -3.42
C ARG A 14 22.54 -33.04 -4.85
N ARG A 15 21.41 -33.71 -5.07
CA ARG A 15 20.60 -33.54 -6.28
C ARG A 15 20.22 -32.06 -6.33
N LYS A 16 20.80 -31.31 -7.28
CA LYS A 16 20.20 -30.05 -7.73
C LYS A 16 18.80 -30.40 -8.22
N SER A 17 17.76 -29.91 -7.53
CA SER A 17 16.39 -29.97 -8.03
C SER A 17 16.30 -29.04 -9.23
N THR A 18 16.34 -29.62 -10.42
CA THR A 18 16.25 -28.95 -11.72
C THR A 18 14.83 -28.47 -12.08
N ASP A 19 13.87 -28.58 -11.17
CA ASP A 19 12.44 -28.41 -11.50
C ASP A 19 11.88 -26.98 -11.31
N GLN A 20 12.71 -26.00 -10.92
CA GLN A 20 12.29 -24.59 -10.81
C GLN A 20 12.57 -23.74 -12.06
N ILE A 21 13.25 -24.31 -13.07
CA ILE A 21 13.89 -23.53 -14.14
C ILE A 21 12.92 -23.14 -15.26
N ASP A 22 11.74 -23.76 -15.38
CA ASP A 22 10.81 -23.54 -16.49
C ASP A 22 9.36 -23.36 -16.01
N ASP A 23 9.08 -22.33 -15.22
CA ASP A 23 7.69 -21.93 -15.00
C ASP A 23 7.15 -21.29 -16.29
N PRO A 24 6.23 -21.95 -17.03
CA PRO A 24 5.79 -21.48 -18.34
C PRO A 24 5.15 -20.09 -18.28
N VAL A 25 4.62 -19.69 -17.12
CA VAL A 25 4.04 -18.35 -16.91
C VAL A 25 5.10 -17.25 -17.02
N PHE A 26 6.35 -17.53 -16.65
CA PHE A 26 7.39 -16.50 -16.58
C PHE A 26 8.41 -16.54 -17.72
N VAL A 27 8.43 -17.61 -18.52
CA VAL A 27 9.41 -17.78 -19.61
C VAL A 27 9.28 -16.68 -20.65
N GLU A 28 8.05 -16.29 -21.01
CA GLU A 28 7.81 -15.26 -22.02
C GLU A 28 8.34 -13.88 -21.60
N PHE A 29 8.20 -13.53 -20.32
CA PHE A 29 8.63 -12.23 -19.79
C PHE A 29 10.16 -12.07 -19.75
N HIS A 30 10.91 -13.14 -19.47
CA HIS A 30 12.38 -13.08 -19.47
C HIS A 30 12.98 -12.76 -20.85
N SER A 31 12.24 -13.04 -21.92
CA SER A 31 12.67 -12.77 -23.29
C SER A 31 12.27 -11.37 -23.77
N ASN A 32 11.52 -10.61 -22.97
CA ASN A 32 11.05 -9.27 -23.30
C ASN A 32 12.05 -8.21 -22.80
N GLU A 33 13.04 -7.87 -23.63
CA GLU A 33 14.10 -6.90 -23.28
C GLU A 33 13.55 -5.52 -22.84
N PRO A 34 12.56 -4.91 -23.52
CA PRO A 34 11.95 -3.65 -23.05
C PRO A 34 11.37 -3.74 -21.63
N LEU A 35 10.64 -4.81 -21.33
CA LEU A 35 10.07 -5.06 -20.00
C LEU A 35 11.16 -5.15 -18.94
N MET A 36 12.22 -5.92 -19.21
CA MET A 36 13.35 -6.09 -18.29
C MET A 36 14.08 -4.77 -18.02
N ALA A 37 14.25 -3.92 -19.05
CA ALA A 37 14.82 -2.59 -18.89
C ALA A 37 13.93 -1.69 -18.01
N LEU A 38 12.61 -1.70 -18.23
CA LEU A 38 11.65 -0.95 -17.41
C LEU A 38 11.69 -1.39 -15.93
N LEU A 39 11.69 -2.69 -15.67
CA LEU A 39 11.80 -3.26 -14.33
C LEU A 39 13.12 -2.85 -13.66
N ASN A 40 14.25 -2.98 -14.36
CA ASN A 40 15.56 -2.64 -13.83
C ASN A 40 15.67 -1.15 -13.44
N ASN A 41 15.17 -0.26 -14.31
CA ASN A 41 15.11 1.17 -14.03
C ASN A 41 14.24 1.48 -12.81
N SER A 42 13.10 0.80 -12.69
CA SER A 42 12.16 0.96 -11.58
C SER A 42 12.76 0.50 -10.25
N VAL A 43 13.36 -0.69 -10.20
CA VAL A 43 14.06 -1.20 -9.00
C VAL A 43 15.19 -0.26 -8.59
N SER A 44 15.93 0.28 -9.57
CA SER A 44 17.00 1.24 -9.31
C SER A 44 16.46 2.55 -8.72
N ALA A 45 15.31 3.03 -9.17
CA ALA A 45 14.66 4.23 -8.63
C ALA A 45 14.18 4.02 -7.19
N LEU A 46 13.57 2.87 -6.86
CA LEU A 46 13.10 2.53 -5.50
C LEU A 46 14.21 2.46 -4.45
N LYS A 47 15.47 2.30 -4.87
CA LYS A 47 16.66 2.31 -4.02
C LYS A 47 17.14 3.73 -3.69
N LYS A 48 16.80 4.73 -4.51
CA LYS A 48 17.24 6.10 -4.31
C LYS A 48 16.39 6.80 -3.25
N ARG A 49 17.03 7.59 -2.37
CA ARG A 49 16.38 8.34 -1.28
C ARG A 49 15.83 9.71 -1.70
N ASN A 50 15.76 10.01 -3.00
CA ASN A 50 15.24 11.27 -3.52
C ASN A 50 13.76 11.14 -3.93
N GLU A 51 13.49 10.35 -4.97
CA GLU A 51 12.18 10.26 -5.63
C GLU A 51 11.21 9.34 -4.90
N PHE A 52 11.73 8.23 -4.35
CA PHE A 52 10.97 7.19 -3.64
C PHE A 52 11.40 7.15 -2.17
N SER A 53 11.27 8.30 -1.51
CA SER A 53 11.68 8.46 -0.12
C SER A 53 10.51 8.20 0.83
N LEU A 54 10.85 7.74 2.03
CA LEU A 54 9.94 7.52 3.14
C LEU A 54 10.39 8.41 4.30
N CYS A 55 9.46 9.16 4.86
CA CYS A 55 9.68 10.04 5.99
C CYS A 55 8.87 9.55 7.19
N MET A 56 9.53 9.41 8.34
CA MET A 56 8.84 9.16 9.61
C MET A 56 8.16 10.45 10.07
N LEU A 57 6.92 10.35 10.54
CA LEU A 57 6.12 11.46 11.03
C LEU A 57 5.87 11.34 12.53
N LYS A 58 5.90 12.48 13.22
CA LYS A 58 5.43 12.66 14.59
C LYS A 58 4.13 13.47 14.54
N ILE A 59 3.09 13.00 15.22
CA ILE A 59 1.86 13.74 15.42
C ILE A 59 2.09 14.71 16.58
N SER A 60 2.00 16.01 16.30
CA SER A 60 2.12 17.03 17.33
C SER A 60 0.78 17.30 18.01
N HIS A 61 -0.29 17.39 17.22
CA HIS A 61 -1.66 17.59 17.69
C HIS A 61 -2.66 16.91 16.76
N CYS A 62 -3.69 16.28 17.31
CA CYS A 62 -4.81 15.80 16.52
C CYS A 62 -6.14 15.89 17.27
N ASN A 63 -7.25 15.80 16.54
CA ASN A 63 -8.59 15.75 17.13
C ASN A 63 -9.16 14.32 17.24
N GLY A 64 -8.30 13.29 17.31
CA GLY A 64 -8.69 11.87 17.38
C GLY A 64 -9.55 11.51 18.60
N MET A 65 -9.47 12.30 19.66
CA MET A 65 -10.33 12.17 20.83
C MET A 65 -11.78 12.60 20.60
N ALA A 66 -12.06 13.37 19.54
CA ALA A 66 -13.37 13.92 19.26
C ALA A 66 -14.16 13.06 18.25
N PRO A 67 -15.50 13.00 18.37
CA PRO A 67 -16.36 12.33 17.39
C PRO A 67 -16.36 13.12 16.08
N LYS A 68 -15.47 12.78 15.16
CA LYS A 68 -15.25 13.53 13.91
C LYS A 68 -15.27 12.60 12.71
N ASN A 69 -15.99 13.01 11.68
CA ASN A 69 -15.86 12.41 10.35
C ASN A 69 -14.45 12.63 9.80
N PHE A 70 -13.97 11.74 8.94
CA PHE A 70 -12.65 11.85 8.31
C PHE A 70 -12.43 13.17 7.57
N SER A 71 -13.44 13.71 6.88
CA SER A 71 -13.35 15.03 6.23
C SER A 71 -13.15 16.20 7.21
N LYS A 72 -13.39 15.97 8.51
CA LYS A 72 -13.17 16.94 9.60
C LYS A 72 -12.05 16.50 10.55
N ALA A 73 -11.28 15.48 10.17
CA ALA A 73 -10.14 15.07 10.94
C ALA A 73 -9.08 16.16 10.90
N PHE A 74 -8.51 16.45 12.07
CA PHE A 74 -7.36 17.33 12.22
C PHE A 74 -6.20 16.50 12.75
N CYS A 75 -5.07 16.51 12.06
CA CYS A 75 -3.90 15.72 12.44
C CYS A 75 -2.60 16.39 11.97
N GLN A 76 -2.11 17.33 12.78
CA GLN A 76 -0.87 18.03 12.51
C GLN A 76 0.33 17.09 12.72
N THR A 77 1.20 17.05 11.72
CA THR A 77 2.41 16.21 11.76
C THR A 77 3.68 16.99 11.50
N GLU A 78 4.75 16.58 12.16
CA GLU A 78 6.12 17.04 11.95
C GLU A 78 6.99 15.89 11.42
N ARG A 79 8.01 16.22 10.62
CA ARG A 79 8.98 15.25 10.13
C ARG A 79 10.11 15.08 11.14
N TYR A 80 10.50 13.84 11.40
CA TYR A 80 11.68 13.56 12.22
C TYR A 80 12.94 14.13 11.59
N LYS A 81 13.79 14.77 12.42
CA LYS A 81 15.07 15.36 12.00
C LYS A 81 16.23 14.72 12.77
N CYS A 82 17.35 14.46 12.09
CA CYS A 82 18.61 14.02 12.70
C CYS A 82 19.64 15.16 12.74
N THR A 83 20.58 15.07 13.68
CA THR A 83 21.80 15.89 13.75
C THR A 83 22.97 15.05 13.28
N ASP A 84 23.84 15.59 12.43
CA ASP A 84 25.06 14.89 12.03
C ASP A 84 26.01 14.75 13.23
N GLU A 85 26.15 13.54 13.75
CA GLU A 85 27.07 13.25 14.87
C GLU A 85 28.56 13.41 14.49
N ALA A 86 28.88 13.59 13.20
CA ALA A 86 30.24 13.63 12.68
C ALA A 86 30.99 14.97 12.85
N SER A 87 30.39 15.97 13.50
CA SER A 87 31.01 17.31 13.68
C SER A 87 31.07 17.77 15.13
N SER A 88 31.41 16.87 16.05
CA SER A 88 31.71 17.20 17.44
C SER A 88 33.10 17.86 17.59
N SER A 89 33.30 19.06 17.05
CA SER A 89 34.43 19.92 17.44
C SER A 89 34.25 21.42 17.20
N SER A 90 33.03 21.91 16.92
CA SER A 90 32.79 23.36 16.79
C SER A 90 31.42 23.73 17.35
N SER A 91 31.35 24.81 18.14
CA SER A 91 30.18 25.37 18.83
C SER A 91 29.11 25.98 17.91
N THR A 92 29.04 25.53 16.66
CA THR A 92 28.05 25.92 15.65
C THR A 92 26.96 24.85 15.58
N LEU A 93 25.69 25.22 15.78
CA LEU A 93 24.53 24.32 15.61
C LEU A 93 24.64 23.57 14.28
N SER A 94 24.84 22.25 14.32
CA SER A 94 24.80 21.39 13.16
C SER A 94 23.41 21.47 12.50
N PRO A 95 23.31 21.62 11.16
CA PRO A 95 22.03 21.63 10.48
C PRO A 95 21.25 20.34 10.77
N LYS A 96 19.95 20.49 11.11
CA LYS A 96 19.05 19.35 11.33
C LYS A 96 18.49 18.89 9.98
N HIS A 97 18.84 17.68 9.55
CA HIS A 97 18.37 17.10 8.29
C HIS A 97 17.13 16.23 8.52
N VAL A 98 16.18 16.22 7.57
CA VAL A 98 15.03 15.31 7.62
C VAL A 98 15.52 13.87 7.45
N MET A 99 15.04 12.98 8.32
CA MET A 99 15.37 11.56 8.23
C MET A 99 14.56 10.91 7.11
N LEU A 100 15.25 10.47 6.06
CA LEU A 100 14.65 9.82 4.90
C LEU A 100 15.19 8.39 4.74
N PHE A 101 14.27 7.47 4.47
CA PHE A 101 14.54 6.11 4.09
C PHE A 101 14.14 5.90 2.62
N SER A 102 14.64 4.86 1.96
CA SER A 102 14.16 4.48 0.64
C SER A 102 12.91 3.61 0.74
N MET A 103 12.02 3.64 -0.25
CA MET A 103 10.85 2.75 -0.32
C MET A 103 11.23 1.27 -0.20
N SER A 104 12.34 0.87 -0.83
CA SER A 104 12.97 -0.45 -0.71
C SER A 104 13.16 -0.93 0.74
N SER A 105 13.43 -0.02 1.68
CA SER A 105 13.73 -0.38 3.06
C SER A 105 12.58 -1.08 3.79
N ILE A 106 11.32 -0.78 3.45
CA ILE A 106 10.15 -1.46 4.05
C ILE A 106 9.61 -2.59 3.16
N PHE A 107 10.23 -2.82 1.99
CA PHE A 107 9.84 -3.81 0.99
C PHE A 107 11.01 -4.70 0.55
N CYS A 108 11.96 -5.00 1.44
CA CYS A 108 13.17 -5.76 1.07
C CYS A 108 12.85 -7.08 0.37
N TYR A 109 11.82 -7.82 0.80
CA TYR A 109 11.45 -9.07 0.14
C TYR A 109 10.91 -8.83 -1.29
N GLY A 110 10.08 -7.81 -1.50
CA GLY A 110 9.60 -7.44 -2.84
C GLY A 110 10.73 -6.96 -3.75
N GLU A 111 11.68 -6.19 -3.22
CA GLU A 111 12.86 -5.74 -3.94
C GLU A 111 13.79 -6.91 -4.32
N GLU A 112 14.08 -7.80 -3.38
CA GLU A 112 14.88 -9.01 -3.61
C GLU A 112 14.26 -9.88 -4.68
N LEU A 113 12.93 -10.03 -4.66
CA LEU A 113 12.20 -10.76 -5.69
C LEU A 113 12.39 -10.13 -7.07
N LEU A 114 12.20 -8.81 -7.19
CA LEU A 114 12.38 -8.11 -8.47
C LEU A 114 13.84 -8.16 -8.94
N CYS A 115 14.81 -7.96 -8.04
CA CYS A 115 16.23 -8.11 -8.34
C CYS A 115 16.57 -9.53 -8.79
N SER A 116 15.95 -10.55 -8.19
CA SER A 116 16.16 -11.92 -8.58
C SER A 116 15.55 -12.23 -9.95
N PHE A 117 14.40 -11.65 -10.29
CA PHE A 117 13.78 -11.81 -11.60
C PHE A 117 14.61 -11.16 -12.72
N LEU A 118 15.33 -10.09 -12.41
CA LEU A 118 16.23 -9.39 -13.34
C LEU A 118 17.52 -10.16 -13.68
N LYS A 119 17.83 -11.24 -12.96
CA LYS A 119 18.99 -12.09 -13.24
C LYS A 119 18.74 -12.97 -14.47
N PRO A 120 19.80 -13.56 -15.06
CA PRO A 120 19.61 -14.61 -16.05
C PRO A 120 18.69 -15.71 -15.51
N LYS A 121 17.85 -16.29 -16.38
CA LYS A 121 16.85 -17.31 -16.01
C LYS A 121 17.41 -18.46 -15.17
N SER A 122 18.66 -18.85 -15.39
CA SER A 122 19.37 -19.88 -14.60
C SER A 122 19.64 -19.51 -13.14
N GLU A 123 19.54 -18.23 -12.79
CA GLU A 123 19.82 -17.64 -11.48
C GLU A 123 18.58 -17.00 -10.84
N THR A 124 17.45 -17.00 -11.56
CA THR A 124 16.19 -16.44 -11.08
C THR A 124 15.58 -17.33 -9.99
N CYS A 125 15.24 -16.72 -8.86
CA CYS A 125 14.48 -17.33 -7.78
C CYS A 125 13.04 -16.81 -7.85
N LEU A 126 12.13 -17.66 -8.34
CA LEU A 126 10.70 -17.34 -8.38
C LEU A 126 10.08 -17.45 -6.98
N PRO A 127 9.02 -16.66 -6.69
CA PRO A 127 8.37 -16.69 -5.41
C PRO A 127 7.66 -18.04 -5.21
N GLN A 128 7.88 -18.67 -4.06
CA GLN A 128 7.26 -19.96 -3.74
C GLN A 128 5.79 -19.80 -3.30
N ARG A 129 5.46 -18.68 -2.65
CA ARG A 129 4.09 -18.41 -2.20
C ARG A 129 3.19 -18.08 -3.38
N LYS A 130 2.02 -18.73 -3.43
CA LYS A 130 1.02 -18.55 -4.48
C LYS A 130 0.62 -17.09 -4.66
N GLY A 131 0.34 -16.38 -3.56
CA GLY A 131 -0.01 -14.96 -3.61
C GLY A 131 1.08 -14.08 -4.20
N ALA A 132 2.34 -14.24 -3.77
CA ALA A 132 3.47 -13.51 -4.31
C ALA A 132 3.72 -13.81 -5.80
N LYS A 133 3.51 -15.06 -6.21
CA LYS A 133 3.59 -15.50 -7.61
C LYS A 133 2.53 -14.82 -8.48
N ILE A 134 1.26 -14.83 -8.05
CA ILE A 134 0.18 -14.13 -8.75
C ILE A 134 0.47 -12.64 -8.84
N ALA A 135 0.93 -12.02 -7.76
CA ALA A 135 1.27 -10.61 -7.74
C ALA A 135 2.36 -10.27 -8.76
N LEU A 136 3.44 -11.06 -8.82
CA LEU A 136 4.51 -10.86 -9.79
C LEU A 136 4.00 -11.04 -11.23
N SER A 137 3.24 -12.11 -11.52
CA SER A 137 2.65 -12.32 -12.84
C SER A 137 1.77 -11.14 -13.27
N LYS A 138 0.97 -10.59 -12.34
CA LYS A 138 0.13 -9.42 -12.60
C LYS A 138 0.94 -8.17 -12.92
N LEU A 139 2.04 -7.92 -12.20
CA LEU A 139 2.94 -6.81 -12.52
C LEU A 139 3.52 -6.96 -13.93
N LEU A 140 4.07 -8.13 -14.24
CA LEU A 140 4.72 -8.37 -15.53
C LEU A 140 3.73 -8.23 -16.69
N TYR A 141 2.55 -8.84 -16.56
CA TYR A 141 1.48 -8.73 -17.54
C TYR A 141 0.97 -7.29 -17.67
N PHE A 142 0.83 -6.56 -16.57
CA PHE A 142 0.41 -5.17 -16.62
C PHE A 142 1.41 -4.32 -17.43
N LEU A 143 2.69 -4.47 -17.10
CA LEU A 143 3.76 -3.72 -17.75
C LEU A 143 3.91 -4.05 -19.24
N SER A 144 3.69 -5.30 -19.64
CA SER A 144 3.83 -5.71 -21.04
C SER A 144 2.57 -5.48 -21.89
N GLU A 145 1.37 -5.75 -21.35
CA GLU A 145 0.13 -5.78 -22.15
C GLU A 145 -0.89 -4.68 -21.80
N GLU A 146 -0.93 -4.20 -20.56
CA GLU A 146 -2.04 -3.33 -20.08
C GLU A 146 -1.63 -1.86 -19.93
N THR A 147 -0.33 -1.54 -19.92
CA THR A 147 0.17 -0.15 -19.77
C THR A 147 -0.52 0.81 -20.75
N GLY A 148 -0.55 0.48 -22.04
CA GLY A 148 -1.15 1.36 -23.05
C GLY A 148 -2.68 1.50 -22.91
N ALA A 149 -3.36 0.46 -22.43
CA ALA A 149 -4.80 0.53 -22.16
C ALA A 149 -5.11 1.42 -20.95
N ALA A 150 -4.27 1.35 -19.90
CA ALA A 150 -4.37 2.23 -18.75
C ALA A 150 -4.04 3.69 -19.11
N GLU A 151 -2.96 3.95 -19.84
CA GLU A 151 -2.62 5.30 -20.35
C GLU A 151 -3.76 5.90 -21.15
N LYS A 152 -4.36 5.13 -22.07
CA LYS A 152 -5.53 5.58 -22.85
C LYS A 152 -6.77 5.85 -21.97
N ALA A 153 -6.97 5.09 -20.89
CA ALA A 153 -8.07 5.32 -19.97
C ALA A 153 -7.89 6.60 -19.14
N PHE A 154 -6.63 7.02 -18.95
CA PHE A 154 -6.24 8.19 -18.16
C PHE A 154 -5.98 9.46 -18.98
N ALA A 155 -5.80 9.36 -20.29
CA ALA A 155 -5.59 10.51 -21.18
C ALA A 155 -6.75 11.52 -21.08
N GLU A 156 -6.39 12.79 -20.83
CA GLU A 156 -7.33 13.84 -20.42
C GLU A 156 -8.12 14.45 -21.58
N GLU A 157 -7.56 14.43 -22.80
CA GLU A 157 -8.05 15.28 -23.90
C GLU A 157 -9.51 14.97 -24.33
N ASP A 158 -10.03 13.78 -24.05
CA ASP A 158 -11.36 13.37 -24.49
C ASP A 158 -12.45 13.35 -23.41
N ARG A 159 -12.11 13.32 -22.10
CA ARG A 159 -13.10 12.95 -21.05
C ARG A 159 -12.92 13.71 -19.74
N LYS A 160 -13.82 14.66 -19.49
CA LYS A 160 -14.03 15.28 -18.17
C LYS A 160 -14.75 14.28 -17.25
N LEU A 161 -14.00 13.30 -16.73
CA LEU A 161 -14.52 12.33 -15.77
C LEU A 161 -14.81 13.02 -14.42
N THR A 162 -15.94 12.66 -13.82
CA THR A 162 -16.26 13.02 -12.43
C THR A 162 -15.34 12.27 -11.45
N GLU A 163 -15.26 12.72 -10.20
CA GLU A 163 -14.60 11.98 -9.11
C GLU A 163 -15.05 10.50 -9.06
N ALA A 164 -16.36 10.28 -9.16
CA ALA A 164 -16.93 8.95 -9.10
C ALA A 164 -16.52 8.08 -10.28
N GLU A 165 -16.47 8.66 -11.48
CA GLU A 165 -16.00 7.95 -12.66
C GLU A 165 -14.50 7.66 -12.57
N TRP A 166 -13.71 8.61 -12.08
CA TRP A 166 -12.28 8.43 -11.88
C TRP A 166 -11.95 7.31 -10.90
N ALA A 167 -12.71 7.20 -9.80
CA ALA A 167 -12.59 6.08 -8.87
C ALA A 167 -12.79 4.74 -9.56
N VAL A 168 -13.81 4.64 -10.42
CA VAL A 168 -14.10 3.43 -11.19
C VAL A 168 -12.97 3.13 -12.18
N VAL A 169 -12.49 4.14 -12.91
CA VAL A 169 -11.40 3.96 -13.88
C VAL A 169 -10.12 3.52 -13.19
N LEU A 170 -9.72 4.16 -12.08
CA LEU A 170 -8.56 3.75 -11.29
C LEU A 170 -8.69 2.33 -10.74
N ALA A 171 -9.84 1.98 -10.17
CA ALA A 171 -10.10 0.65 -9.66
C ALA A 171 -10.00 -0.42 -10.77
N HIS A 172 -10.61 -0.16 -11.92
CA HIS A 172 -10.68 -1.10 -13.03
C HIS A 172 -9.38 -1.22 -13.83
N HIS A 173 -8.73 -0.11 -14.18
CA HIS A 173 -7.57 -0.10 -15.06
C HIS A 173 -6.23 -0.17 -14.33
N LEU A 174 -6.17 0.15 -13.03
CA LEU A 174 -4.91 0.19 -12.28
C LEU A 174 -4.92 -0.76 -11.10
N PHE A 175 -5.76 -0.51 -10.10
CA PHE A 175 -5.63 -1.22 -8.83
C PHE A 175 -5.98 -2.71 -8.92
N SER A 176 -7.06 -3.07 -9.62
CA SER A 176 -7.46 -4.48 -9.81
C SER A 176 -6.50 -5.28 -10.70
N LYS A 177 -5.79 -4.58 -11.59
CA LYS A 177 -4.78 -5.17 -12.48
C LYS A 177 -3.47 -5.44 -11.75
N LEU A 178 -3.10 -4.62 -10.77
CA LEU A 178 -1.87 -4.75 -9.99
C LEU A 178 -2.01 -5.57 -8.70
N SER A 179 -3.20 -5.59 -8.07
CA SER A 179 -3.42 -6.37 -6.83
C SER A 179 -3.67 -7.84 -7.13
N VAL A 180 -3.26 -8.76 -6.25
CA VAL A 180 -3.62 -10.19 -6.36
C VAL A 180 -5.12 -10.40 -6.54
N SER A 181 -5.95 -9.66 -5.79
CA SER A 181 -7.40 -9.64 -5.99
C SER A 181 -7.78 -8.57 -7.02
N SER A 182 -8.54 -8.95 -8.04
CA SER A 182 -9.15 -7.98 -8.97
C SER A 182 -10.45 -7.37 -8.44
N TYR A 183 -10.98 -7.88 -7.33
CA TYR A 183 -12.19 -7.35 -6.74
C TYR A 183 -11.86 -6.10 -5.92
N TYR A 184 -12.72 -5.09 -6.05
CA TYR A 184 -12.70 -3.86 -5.27
C TYR A 184 -14.09 -3.46 -4.77
N LEU A 185 -14.14 -2.65 -3.72
CA LEU A 185 -15.38 -2.07 -3.19
C LEU A 185 -15.31 -0.54 -3.30
N ILE A 186 -16.23 0.07 -4.02
CA ILE A 186 -16.41 1.53 -4.07
C ILE A 186 -17.48 1.91 -3.05
N ASP A 187 -17.32 3.07 -2.40
CA ASP A 187 -18.34 3.56 -1.47
C ASP A 187 -19.71 3.70 -2.16
N LYS A 188 -20.76 3.30 -1.45
CA LYS A 188 -22.15 3.39 -1.91
C LYS A 188 -22.64 4.83 -2.11
N GLY A 189 -21.92 5.82 -1.60
CA GLY A 189 -22.16 7.24 -1.86
C GLY A 189 -21.83 7.64 -3.30
N TYR A 190 -21.04 6.85 -4.02
CA TYR A 190 -20.70 7.09 -5.42
C TYR A 190 -21.79 6.59 -6.37
N SER A 191 -21.85 7.22 -7.55
CA SER A 191 -22.69 6.74 -8.66
C SER A 191 -22.30 5.32 -9.07
N LYS A 192 -23.31 4.46 -9.25
CA LYS A 192 -23.11 3.06 -9.63
C LYS A 192 -22.95 2.93 -11.14
N TYR A 193 -21.89 2.27 -11.56
CA TYR A 193 -21.62 1.95 -12.95
C TYR A 193 -21.61 0.43 -13.13
N ALA A 194 -22.21 -0.06 -14.21
CA ALA A 194 -22.13 -1.48 -14.60
C ALA A 194 -20.95 -1.75 -15.57
N ARG A 195 -20.49 -0.70 -16.25
CA ARG A 195 -19.39 -0.71 -17.21
C ARG A 195 -18.44 0.45 -16.93
N CYS A 196 -17.19 0.30 -17.36
CA CYS A 196 -16.19 1.34 -17.17
C CYS A 196 -16.59 2.65 -17.90
N PRO A 197 -16.58 3.80 -17.20
CA PRO A 197 -17.00 5.09 -17.79
C PRO A 197 -15.96 5.66 -18.76
N CYS A 198 -14.75 5.08 -18.87
CA CYS A 198 -13.77 5.48 -19.88
C CYS A 198 -14.07 4.90 -21.28
N GLY A 199 -15.30 4.44 -21.56
CA GLY A 199 -15.72 4.00 -22.89
C GLY A 199 -14.95 2.79 -23.47
N CYS A 200 -14.27 1.99 -22.64
CA CYS A 200 -13.64 0.74 -23.06
C CYS A 200 -14.62 -0.46 -23.06
N ASP A 201 -15.87 -0.23 -22.64
CA ASP A 201 -16.92 -1.23 -22.44
C ASP A 201 -16.56 -2.40 -21.49
N GLY A 202 -15.48 -2.26 -20.73
CA GLY A 202 -15.03 -3.23 -19.73
C GLY A 202 -16.09 -3.50 -18.67
N ILE A 203 -16.34 -4.79 -18.42
CA ILE A 203 -17.21 -5.23 -17.32
C ILE A 203 -16.45 -5.06 -16.01
N LEU A 204 -17.06 -4.38 -15.06
CA LEU A 204 -16.48 -4.11 -13.76
C LEU A 204 -16.46 -5.37 -12.89
N THR A 205 -15.36 -5.60 -12.19
CA THR A 205 -15.15 -6.77 -11.31
C THR A 205 -15.37 -6.48 -9.83
N GLY A 206 -15.71 -5.24 -9.50
CA GLY A 206 -15.96 -4.79 -8.13
C GLY A 206 -17.42 -4.39 -7.90
N ASP A 207 -17.73 -4.10 -6.64
CA ASP A 207 -19.07 -3.77 -6.17
C ASP A 207 -19.12 -2.39 -5.52
N TYR A 208 -20.34 -1.94 -5.24
CA TYR A 208 -20.63 -0.72 -4.48
C TYR A 208 -21.25 -1.09 -3.14
N GLY A 209 -20.69 -0.58 -2.04
CA GLY A 209 -21.17 -0.94 -0.70
C GLY A 209 -20.70 0.01 0.38
N ASP A 210 -20.99 -0.36 1.62
CA ASP A 210 -20.65 0.48 2.78
C ASP A 210 -19.15 0.36 3.10
N THR A 211 -18.39 1.42 2.82
CA THR A 211 -16.96 1.50 3.15
C THR A 211 -16.71 2.23 4.47
N SER A 212 -17.75 2.41 5.30
CA SER A 212 -17.58 3.11 6.57
C SER A 212 -16.72 2.32 7.55
N ILE A 213 -15.75 3.00 8.14
CA ILE A 213 -14.83 2.46 9.14
C ILE A 213 -14.76 3.40 10.36
N GLY A 214 -14.15 2.91 11.43
CA GLY A 214 -13.86 3.71 12.63
C GLY A 214 -14.90 3.53 13.73
N CYS A 215 -15.07 4.56 14.57
CA CYS A 215 -16.02 4.57 15.67
C CYS A 215 -16.63 5.97 15.82
N PRO A 216 -17.98 6.11 15.92
CA PRO A 216 -18.63 7.43 15.98
C PRO A 216 -18.24 8.30 17.18
N GLU A 217 -17.60 7.71 18.19
CA GLU A 217 -17.13 8.40 19.38
C GLU A 217 -15.71 9.01 19.22
N VAL A 218 -15.03 8.68 18.12
CA VAL A 218 -13.69 9.15 17.71
C VAL A 218 -13.70 9.44 16.19
N TRP A 219 -12.60 9.19 15.47
CA TRP A 219 -12.59 9.23 14.01
C TRP A 219 -13.41 8.11 13.37
N HIS A 220 -14.23 8.49 12.40
CA HIS A 220 -15.01 7.58 11.57
C HIS A 220 -15.33 8.20 10.21
N GLY A 221 -15.88 7.41 9.30
CA GLY A 221 -16.34 7.89 8.00
C GLY A 221 -16.10 6.86 6.92
N PHE A 222 -16.21 7.28 5.67
CA PHE A 222 -16.09 6.43 4.49
C PHE A 222 -14.68 6.52 3.91
N VAL A 223 -14.24 5.44 3.27
CA VAL A 223 -13.07 5.40 2.40
C VAL A 223 -13.58 5.26 0.97
N ASP A 224 -13.03 5.99 0.02
CA ASP A 224 -13.59 6.06 -1.34
C ASP A 224 -13.56 4.70 -2.05
N LEU A 225 -12.45 3.98 -1.90
CA LEU A 225 -12.23 2.66 -2.48
C LEU A 225 -11.49 1.73 -1.52
N MET A 226 -11.92 0.47 -1.45
CA MET A 226 -11.19 -0.60 -0.77
C MET A 226 -10.70 -1.66 -1.77
N MET A 227 -9.39 -1.92 -1.73
CA MET A 227 -8.71 -2.94 -2.52
C MET A 227 -8.16 -4.03 -1.60
N GLY A 228 -8.98 -5.05 -1.34
CA GLY A 228 -8.65 -6.08 -0.35
C GLY A 228 -8.47 -5.48 1.04
N MET A 229 -7.22 -5.38 1.49
CA MET A 229 -6.84 -4.92 2.84
C MET A 229 -6.22 -3.51 2.80
N ILE A 230 -6.61 -2.68 1.84
CA ILE A 230 -6.04 -1.34 1.62
C ILE A 230 -7.15 -0.35 1.35
N GLY A 231 -7.12 0.76 2.08
CA GLY A 231 -7.95 1.93 1.83
C GLY A 231 -7.29 2.87 0.82
N ILE A 232 -8.07 3.32 -0.15
CA ILE A 232 -7.65 4.25 -1.18
C ILE A 232 -8.58 5.47 -1.13
N ASN A 233 -7.96 6.65 -1.07
CA ASN A 233 -8.63 7.93 -0.94
C ASN A 233 -8.32 8.79 -2.15
N ILE A 234 -9.36 9.32 -2.77
CA ILE A 234 -9.27 10.17 -3.94
C ILE A 234 -9.27 11.60 -3.45
N ALA A 235 -8.18 12.32 -3.69
CA ALA A 235 -8.08 13.71 -3.27
C ALA A 235 -9.04 14.57 -4.08
N THR A 236 -9.88 15.32 -3.37
CA THR A 236 -10.88 16.22 -3.94
C THR A 236 -10.76 17.60 -3.32
N ILE A 237 -11.19 18.61 -4.06
CA ILE A 237 -11.41 19.96 -3.53
C ILE A 237 -12.81 19.96 -2.93
N GLU A 238 -12.94 20.14 -1.61
CA GLU A 238 -14.25 20.43 -1.04
C GLU A 238 -14.78 21.72 -1.69
N PRO A 239 -15.99 21.73 -2.28
CA PRO A 239 -16.58 22.99 -2.69
C PRO A 239 -16.82 23.82 -1.43
N ASP A 240 -16.24 25.02 -1.35
CA ASP A 240 -16.56 26.00 -0.32
C ASP A 240 -18.08 26.18 -0.28
N SER A 241 -18.75 25.64 0.74
CA SER A 241 -20.13 26.03 1.04
C SER A 241 -20.43 26.01 2.54
N PRO A 242 -20.72 27.19 3.11
CA PRO A 242 -21.04 27.33 4.52
C PRO A 242 -22.49 26.94 4.78
N GLY A 243 -22.71 25.83 5.48
CA GLY A 243 -23.93 25.54 6.23
C GLY A 243 -25.17 25.15 5.42
N GLY A 244 -25.96 24.22 5.96
CA GLY A 244 -27.35 24.01 5.52
C GLY A 244 -27.76 22.56 5.33
N SER A 245 -28.46 22.04 6.33
CA SER A 245 -29.60 21.12 6.23
C SER A 245 -30.10 20.77 4.81
N GLY A 246 -30.12 19.48 4.50
CA GLY A 246 -31.25 18.85 3.79
C GLY A 246 -31.47 19.23 2.32
N ASN A 247 -30.58 18.79 1.44
CA ASN A 247 -30.90 18.17 0.14
C ASN A 247 -29.58 17.82 -0.56
N ARG A 248 -29.33 16.52 -0.80
CA ARG A 248 -28.21 16.06 -1.62
C ARG A 248 -28.51 16.40 -3.09
N SER A 249 -28.28 17.65 -3.46
CA SER A 249 -27.96 18.00 -4.84
C SER A 249 -26.52 17.55 -5.07
N SER A 250 -26.33 16.65 -6.03
CA SER A 250 -25.03 16.21 -6.55
C SER A 250 -24.27 17.41 -7.11
N ILE A 251 -23.53 18.11 -6.24
CA ILE A 251 -22.51 19.06 -6.70
C ILE A 251 -21.38 18.18 -7.20
N GLU A 252 -21.28 18.10 -8.52
CA GLU A 252 -20.23 17.40 -9.24
C GLU A 252 -18.89 18.08 -8.89
N VAL A 253 -18.12 17.46 -7.99
CA VAL A 253 -16.81 17.97 -7.59
C VAL A 253 -15.85 17.70 -8.76
N LYS A 254 -15.34 18.78 -9.36
CA LYS A 254 -14.33 18.68 -10.41
C LYS A 254 -13.03 18.20 -9.78
N ILE A 255 -12.44 17.17 -10.37
CA ILE A 255 -11.07 16.79 -10.06
C ILE A 255 -10.16 17.81 -10.75
N GLU A 256 -9.62 18.77 -10.01
CA GLU A 256 -8.55 19.64 -10.50
C GLU A 256 -7.19 19.02 -10.13
N ASN A 257 -6.09 19.56 -10.68
CA ASN A 257 -4.71 19.17 -10.32
C ASN A 257 -4.44 19.55 -8.86
N THR A 258 -4.98 18.75 -7.96
CA THR A 258 -5.05 19.05 -6.53
C THR A 258 -3.77 18.56 -5.87
N ASP A 259 -3.14 19.43 -5.08
CA ASP A 259 -2.04 19.03 -4.20
C ASP A 259 -2.62 18.10 -3.12
N LEU A 260 -2.11 16.88 -3.04
CA LEU A 260 -2.49 15.86 -2.03
C LEU A 260 -2.39 16.38 -0.58
N LYS A 261 -1.74 17.53 -0.37
CA LYS A 261 -1.68 18.23 0.92
C LYS A 261 -3.04 18.67 1.47
N SER A 262 -4.03 19.03 0.64
CA SER A 262 -5.33 19.50 1.13
C SER A 262 -6.06 18.43 1.95
N ASN A 263 -5.92 17.16 1.56
CA ASN A 263 -6.57 16.02 2.22
C ASN A 263 -5.61 15.25 3.13
N LYS A 264 -4.39 15.75 3.38
CA LYS A 264 -3.35 15.04 4.14
C LYS A 264 -3.83 14.57 5.52
N GLU A 265 -4.49 15.44 6.27
CA GLU A 265 -4.91 15.13 7.64
C GLU A 265 -6.03 14.07 7.67
N GLN A 266 -6.96 14.16 6.73
CA GLN A 266 -7.97 13.13 6.47
C GLN A 266 -7.31 11.79 6.13
N MET A 267 -6.38 11.77 5.19
CA MET A 267 -5.68 10.56 4.76
C MET A 267 -4.89 9.91 5.90
N ILE A 268 -4.24 10.72 6.75
CA ILE A 268 -3.53 10.21 7.94
C ILE A 268 -4.53 9.59 8.92
N ALA A 269 -5.64 10.28 9.23
CA ALA A 269 -6.65 9.77 10.14
C ALA A 269 -7.26 8.44 9.64
N GLN A 270 -7.57 8.35 8.34
CA GLN A 270 -8.01 7.11 7.69
C GLN A 270 -6.94 6.02 7.80
N SER A 271 -5.67 6.34 7.51
CA SER A 271 -4.55 5.38 7.60
C SER A 271 -4.40 4.80 9.00
N ILE A 272 -4.53 5.64 10.03
CA ILE A 272 -4.46 5.23 11.43
C ILE A 272 -5.63 4.30 11.79
N VAL A 273 -6.87 4.74 11.53
CA VAL A 273 -8.08 3.92 11.82
C VAL A 273 -8.03 2.60 11.06
N PHE A 274 -7.61 2.63 9.80
CA PHE A 274 -7.55 1.46 8.96
C PHE A 274 -6.48 0.47 9.43
N SER A 275 -5.32 0.94 9.92
CA SER A 275 -4.33 0.05 10.54
C SER A 275 -4.86 -0.67 11.77
N PHE A 276 -5.60 0.01 12.66
CA PHE A 276 -6.25 -0.64 13.81
C PHE A 276 -7.28 -1.68 13.37
N LEU A 277 -8.06 -1.37 12.34
CA LEU A 277 -9.01 -2.31 11.76
C LEU A 277 -8.31 -3.55 11.21
N GLN A 278 -7.24 -3.38 10.43
CA GLN A 278 -6.46 -4.50 9.88
C GLN A 278 -5.80 -5.31 10.99
N GLN A 279 -5.30 -4.67 12.05
CA GLN A 279 -4.76 -5.38 13.23
C GLN A 279 -5.80 -6.28 13.89
N LYS A 280 -7.06 -5.83 13.96
CA LYS A 280 -8.16 -6.59 14.55
C LYS A 280 -8.63 -7.73 13.64
N LEU A 281 -8.76 -7.47 12.34
CA LEU A 281 -9.21 -8.47 11.36
C LEU A 281 -8.13 -9.51 11.04
N HIS A 282 -6.86 -9.09 11.08
CA HIS A 282 -5.70 -9.87 10.69
C HIS A 282 -4.58 -9.81 11.75
N PRO A 283 -4.83 -10.33 12.97
CA PRO A 283 -3.81 -10.38 14.02
C PRO A 283 -2.61 -11.27 13.63
N GLU A 284 -2.80 -12.18 12.68
CA GLU A 284 -1.80 -13.11 12.15
C GLU A 284 -0.74 -12.47 11.25
N PHE A 285 -0.95 -11.24 10.76
CA PHE A 285 0.07 -10.60 9.95
C PHE A 285 1.37 -10.46 10.72
N VAL A 286 2.46 -10.74 10.02
CA VAL A 286 3.79 -10.64 10.61
C VAL A 286 4.25 -9.19 10.70
N ASN A 287 3.82 -8.38 9.72
CA ASN A 287 4.10 -6.96 9.65
C ASN A 287 2.77 -6.20 9.67
N HIS A 288 2.63 -5.25 10.58
CA HIS A 288 1.44 -4.40 10.73
C HIS A 288 1.67 -2.98 10.24
N LEU A 289 2.69 -2.77 9.40
CA LEU A 289 2.88 -1.52 8.69
C LEU A 289 1.90 -1.47 7.51
N ILE A 290 0.66 -1.03 7.80
CA ILE A 290 -0.46 -1.09 6.86
C ILE A 290 -0.44 0.14 5.93
N PRO A 291 -0.41 -0.04 4.60
CA PRO A 291 -0.51 1.07 3.67
C PRO A 291 -1.94 1.60 3.54
N SER A 292 -2.05 2.88 3.22
CA SER A 292 -3.24 3.54 2.69
C SER A 292 -2.78 4.54 1.64
N ILE A 293 -3.51 4.62 0.53
CA ILE A 293 -3.07 5.37 -0.66
C ILE A 293 -3.93 6.61 -0.80
N GLY A 294 -3.28 7.76 -0.96
CA GLY A 294 -3.90 8.99 -1.46
C GLY A 294 -3.57 9.17 -2.94
N ILE A 295 -4.56 9.45 -3.77
CA ILE A 295 -4.37 9.63 -5.21
C ILE A 295 -5.11 10.86 -5.72
N SER A 296 -4.43 11.68 -6.51
CA SER A 296 -5.01 12.76 -7.30
C SER A 296 -4.96 12.38 -8.79
N LYS A 297 -5.15 13.33 -9.71
CA LYS A 297 -5.08 13.04 -11.16
C LYS A 297 -3.71 12.55 -11.62
N GLU A 298 -2.65 13.12 -11.07
CA GLU A 298 -1.29 12.90 -11.57
C GLU A 298 -0.36 12.32 -10.50
N MET A 299 -0.70 12.53 -9.23
CA MET A 299 0.17 12.21 -8.10
C MET A 299 -0.45 11.15 -7.20
N LEU A 300 0.40 10.32 -6.59
CA LEU A 300 0.05 9.46 -5.48
C LEU A 300 0.93 9.74 -4.27
N VAL A 301 0.41 9.43 -3.08
CA VAL A 301 1.15 9.39 -1.81
C VAL A 301 0.70 8.16 -1.05
N ILE A 302 1.61 7.52 -0.33
CA ILE A 302 1.29 6.34 0.47
C ILE A 302 1.65 6.65 1.92
N TYR A 303 0.65 6.53 2.77
CA TYR A 303 0.82 6.59 4.21
C TYR A 303 0.85 5.16 4.74
N TYR A 304 1.78 4.89 5.63
CA TYR A 304 1.86 3.63 6.34
C TYR A 304 1.70 3.89 7.82
N TYR A 305 0.84 3.14 8.49
CA TYR A 305 0.74 3.19 9.93
C TYR A 305 0.85 1.79 10.54
N ASP A 306 1.73 1.66 11.52
CA ASP A 306 1.84 0.48 12.37
C ASP A 306 1.26 0.79 13.74
N CYS A 307 0.01 0.35 13.95
CA CYS A 307 -0.70 0.54 15.20
C CYS A 307 -0.24 -0.39 16.34
N LYS A 308 0.72 -1.32 16.13
CA LYS A 308 1.37 -2.04 17.24
C LYS A 308 2.53 -1.24 17.78
N ASN A 309 3.30 -0.64 16.88
CA ASN A 309 4.52 0.07 17.21
C ASN A 309 4.32 1.59 17.31
N ASP A 310 3.13 2.10 17.03
CA ASP A 310 2.83 3.53 16.91
C ASP A 310 3.83 4.25 16.00
N VAL A 311 3.90 3.83 14.74
CA VAL A 311 4.81 4.40 13.74
C VAL A 311 4.04 4.83 12.51
N LEU A 312 4.21 6.10 12.12
CA LEU A 312 3.59 6.72 10.95
C LEU A 312 4.67 7.10 9.94
N ILE A 313 4.51 6.63 8.71
CA ILE A 313 5.44 6.90 7.61
C ILE A 313 4.65 7.50 6.44
N GLU A 314 5.19 8.55 5.84
CA GLU A 314 4.70 9.19 4.62
C GLU A 314 5.72 8.96 3.51
N SER A 315 5.27 8.52 2.33
CA SER A 315 6.11 8.54 1.13
C SER A 315 6.25 9.97 0.58
N SER A 316 7.27 10.22 -0.24
CA SER A 316 7.22 11.32 -1.20
C SER A 316 5.94 11.24 -2.03
N GLN A 317 5.44 12.40 -2.48
CA GLN A 317 4.44 12.41 -3.54
C GLN A 317 5.13 11.94 -4.83
N MET A 318 4.53 10.97 -5.50
CA MET A 318 5.08 10.32 -6.68
C MET A 318 4.15 10.59 -7.87
N PRO A 319 4.64 11.14 -9.00
CA PRO A 319 3.83 11.20 -10.22
C PRO A 319 3.60 9.77 -10.69
N TYR A 320 2.35 9.40 -10.95
CA TYR A 320 2.01 8.11 -11.56
C TYR A 320 1.60 8.26 -13.03
N ILE A 321 1.20 9.45 -13.44
CA ILE A 321 1.02 9.87 -14.84
C ILE A 321 1.87 11.13 -15.06
N GLN A 322 2.61 11.17 -16.17
CA GLN A 322 3.34 12.34 -16.64
C GLN A 322 3.35 12.34 -18.16
N ASP A 323 3.01 13.48 -18.78
CA ASP A 323 2.89 13.60 -20.24
C ASP A 323 2.02 12.48 -20.85
N GLU A 324 0.87 12.22 -20.21
CA GLU A 324 -0.10 11.15 -20.53
C GLU A 324 0.42 9.71 -20.44
N LYS A 325 1.62 9.51 -19.89
CA LYS A 325 2.25 8.20 -19.75
C LYS A 325 2.38 7.78 -18.31
N LEU A 326 2.32 6.48 -18.06
CA LEU A 326 2.51 5.94 -16.72
C LEU A 326 3.97 6.05 -16.30
N CYS A 327 4.18 6.60 -15.11
CA CYS A 327 5.49 6.56 -14.45
C CYS A 327 5.73 5.16 -13.88
N ILE A 328 6.40 4.30 -14.66
CA ILE A 328 6.59 2.89 -14.32
C ILE A 328 7.23 2.65 -12.94
N PRO A 329 8.26 3.42 -12.49
CA PRO A 329 8.77 3.29 -11.13
C PRO A 329 7.70 3.47 -10.04
N THR A 330 6.77 4.42 -10.24
CA THR A 330 5.63 4.65 -9.37
C THR A 330 4.62 3.50 -9.44
N ILE A 331 4.40 2.90 -10.61
CA ILE A 331 3.57 1.70 -10.76
C ILE A 331 4.15 0.52 -9.97
N VAL A 332 5.47 0.32 -10.00
CA VAL A 332 6.12 -0.74 -9.21
C VAL A 332 6.02 -0.44 -7.70
N ALA A 333 6.17 0.83 -7.28
CA ALA A 333 5.96 1.26 -5.90
C ALA A 333 4.52 0.97 -5.42
N LEU A 334 3.54 1.31 -6.25
CA LEU A 334 2.12 1.05 -6.01
C LEU A 334 1.83 -0.45 -5.94
N TRP A 335 2.40 -1.26 -6.84
CA TRP A 335 2.27 -2.72 -6.82
C TRP A 335 2.80 -3.33 -5.51
N LEU A 336 3.93 -2.85 -5.00
CA LEU A 336 4.47 -3.29 -3.70
C LEU A 336 3.47 -2.98 -2.57
N ALA A 337 2.93 -1.76 -2.53
CA ALA A 337 1.94 -1.36 -1.53
C ALA A 337 0.63 -2.13 -1.64
N LEU A 338 0.09 -2.32 -2.85
CA LEU A 338 -1.14 -3.09 -3.10
C LEU A 338 -1.04 -4.55 -2.65
N ASN A 339 0.18 -5.07 -2.59
CA ASN A 339 0.48 -6.45 -2.26
C ASN A 339 1.34 -6.55 -0.97
N PHE A 340 1.20 -5.57 -0.06
CA PHE A 340 2.06 -5.43 1.12
C PHE A 340 2.11 -6.69 1.99
N LYS A 341 1.01 -7.44 2.12
CA LYS A 341 0.99 -8.68 2.91
C LYS A 341 1.99 -9.74 2.44
N TYR A 342 2.42 -9.67 1.18
CA TYR A 342 3.42 -10.57 0.62
C TYR A 342 4.81 -9.96 0.59
N PHE A 343 4.93 -8.64 0.44
CA PHE A 343 6.19 -7.97 0.12
C PHE A 343 6.74 -7.04 1.19
N CYS A 344 5.90 -6.57 2.10
CA CYS A 344 6.32 -5.66 3.15
C CYS A 344 7.13 -6.41 4.20
N SER A 345 8.34 -5.92 4.46
CA SER A 345 9.25 -6.42 5.51
C SER A 345 8.99 -5.78 6.87
N GLY A 346 8.07 -4.81 6.94
CA GLY A 346 7.76 -4.05 8.15
C GLY A 346 8.80 -2.98 8.47
N ILE A 347 8.78 -2.51 9.72
CA ILE A 347 9.66 -1.47 10.22
C ILE A 347 11.07 -2.04 10.42
N THR A 348 12.07 -1.44 9.77
CA THR A 348 13.47 -1.86 9.90
C THR A 348 14.06 -1.53 11.27
N LYS A 349 15.16 -2.18 11.67
CA LYS A 349 15.88 -1.85 12.92
C LYS A 349 16.28 -0.37 13.01
N GLY A 350 16.61 0.28 11.89
CA GLY A 350 16.94 1.70 11.86
C GLY A 350 15.74 2.62 12.09
N MET A 351 14.53 2.15 11.76
CA MET A 351 13.27 2.86 12.02
C MET A 351 12.68 2.53 13.39
N ASN A 352 12.94 1.33 13.91
CA ASN A 352 12.50 0.88 15.23
C ASN A 352 13.44 1.38 16.34
N ASN A 353 13.55 2.70 16.44
CA ASN A 353 14.16 3.37 17.59
C ASN A 353 13.02 3.89 18.48
N SER A 354 13.13 3.76 19.80
CA SER A 354 12.15 4.31 20.76
C SER A 354 11.87 5.80 20.55
N SER A 355 12.79 6.51 19.90
CA SER A 355 12.68 7.94 19.59
C SER A 355 11.84 8.29 18.35
N TYR A 356 11.34 7.32 17.57
CA TYR A 356 10.61 7.59 16.31
C TYR A 356 9.14 7.16 16.32
N LYS A 357 8.47 7.31 17.47
CA LYS A 357 7.03 7.05 17.59
C LYS A 357 6.21 8.14 16.90
N ALA A 358 5.07 7.79 16.33
CA ALA A 358 4.11 8.76 15.83
C ALA A 358 3.54 9.59 16.99
N GLY A 359 3.44 9.03 18.19
CA GLY A 359 2.86 9.70 19.36
C GLY A 359 1.34 9.71 19.31
N PHE A 360 0.71 8.90 18.46
CA PHE A 360 -0.75 8.87 18.36
C PHE A 360 -1.37 8.39 19.67
N PHE A 361 -0.78 7.39 20.31
CA PHE A 361 -1.31 6.84 21.56
C PHE A 361 -1.35 7.89 22.66
N GLU A 362 -0.33 8.75 22.75
CA GLU A 362 -0.31 9.87 23.69
C GLU A 362 -1.42 10.89 23.41
N GLN A 363 -1.76 11.09 22.14
CA GLN A 363 -2.83 12.02 21.73
C GLN A 363 -4.23 11.49 22.03
N VAL A 364 -4.41 10.16 22.13
CA VAL A 364 -5.72 9.53 22.28
C VAL A 364 -5.85 8.57 23.48
N ASP A 365 -4.94 8.63 24.45
CA ASP A 365 -4.78 7.64 25.53
C ASP A 365 -6.12 7.20 26.16
N GLU A 366 -6.96 8.15 26.57
CA GLU A 366 -8.27 7.89 27.18
C GLU A 366 -9.28 7.16 26.26
N LYS A 367 -9.11 7.21 24.94
CA LYS A 367 -9.98 6.56 23.94
C LYS A 367 -9.25 5.57 23.03
N LEU A 368 -8.02 5.19 23.36
CA LEU A 368 -7.24 4.23 22.57
C LEU A 368 -7.98 2.89 22.43
N ASN A 369 -8.73 2.48 23.46
CA ASN A 369 -9.57 1.29 23.42
C ASN A 369 -10.66 1.35 22.34
N LEU A 370 -11.18 2.53 21.98
CA LEU A 370 -12.16 2.68 20.90
C LEU A 370 -11.50 2.42 19.55
N TYR A 371 -10.26 2.88 19.35
CA TYR A 371 -9.46 2.58 18.17
C TYR A 371 -9.15 1.08 18.05
N MET A 372 -8.78 0.42 19.14
CA MET A 372 -8.56 -1.04 19.15
C MET A 372 -9.82 -1.86 18.82
N ASN A 373 -11.00 -1.24 18.93
CA ASN A 373 -12.29 -1.89 18.73
C ASN A 373 -13.07 -1.39 17.51
N VAL A 374 -12.43 -0.64 16.59
CA VAL A 374 -13.06 -0.20 15.34
C VAL A 374 -13.63 -1.37 14.53
N ASN A 375 -14.65 -1.09 13.71
CA ASN A 375 -15.35 -2.09 12.91
C ASN A 375 -15.66 -1.56 11.51
N MET A 376 -16.06 -2.47 10.63
CA MET A 376 -16.80 -2.18 9.39
C MET A 376 -18.13 -2.95 9.37
N PRO A 377 -19.21 -2.38 8.82
CA PRO A 377 -19.46 -0.95 8.67
C PRO A 377 -19.59 -0.27 10.04
N CYS A 378 -19.39 1.05 10.09
CA CYS A 378 -19.41 1.84 11.33
C CYS A 378 -20.87 2.11 11.78
N GLY A 379 -21.41 1.34 12.74
CA GLY A 379 -22.77 1.57 13.30
C GLY A 379 -23.28 0.52 14.29
N LYS A 380 -24.28 0.88 15.12
CA LYS A 380 -24.97 -0.01 16.06
C LYS A 380 -26.15 -0.71 15.35
N HIS A 381 -26.11 -2.04 15.25
CA HIS A 381 -27.16 -2.93 14.73
C HIS A 381 -27.51 -2.81 13.24
N TYR A 382 -27.09 -3.80 12.46
CA TYR A 382 -27.95 -4.38 11.44
C TYR A 382 -28.53 -5.70 11.97
N SER A 383 -29.82 -5.90 11.74
CA SER A 383 -30.57 -7.11 12.05
C SER A 383 -29.86 -8.35 11.50
N LYS A 384 -29.97 -9.44 12.27
CA LYS A 384 -29.22 -10.69 12.16
C LYS A 384 -29.50 -11.54 10.90
N GLU A 385 -30.03 -10.95 9.83
CA GLU A 385 -30.54 -11.69 8.66
C GLU A 385 -29.93 -11.28 7.30
N ASP A 386 -29.09 -10.25 7.22
CA ASP A 386 -28.27 -9.98 6.02
C ASP A 386 -26.78 -10.24 6.29
N ASN A 387 -26.47 -11.49 6.65
CA ASN A 387 -25.10 -11.99 6.70
C ASN A 387 -24.62 -12.40 5.28
N THR A 388 -24.67 -11.47 4.31
CA THR A 388 -24.12 -11.69 2.97
C THR A 388 -22.66 -11.26 2.82
N TRP A 389 -22.01 -10.80 3.89
CA TRP A 389 -20.63 -10.30 3.84
C TRP A 389 -19.61 -11.29 4.37
N THR A 390 -19.54 -12.48 3.75
CA THR A 390 -18.30 -13.27 3.76
C THR A 390 -17.41 -12.77 2.63
N TRP A 391 -16.79 -11.60 2.82
CA TRP A 391 -15.56 -11.34 2.12
C TRP A 391 -14.59 -12.43 2.52
N LEU A 392 -14.31 -13.31 1.55
CA LEU A 392 -13.59 -14.56 1.72
C LEU A 392 -14.51 -15.65 2.30
N GLY A 393 -14.98 -16.57 1.44
CA GLY A 393 -14.86 -17.96 1.86
C GLY A 393 -13.43 -18.12 2.37
N LYS A 394 -13.24 -18.71 3.58
CA LYS A 394 -11.96 -18.77 4.31
C LYS A 394 -10.81 -18.67 3.31
N PRO A 395 -9.92 -17.66 3.40
CA PRO A 395 -8.70 -17.67 2.59
C PRO A 395 -8.18 -19.10 2.60
N ILE A 396 -7.94 -19.68 1.42
CA ILE A 396 -7.05 -20.84 1.37
C ILE A 396 -5.84 -20.37 2.16
N GLU A 397 -5.56 -20.98 3.31
CA GLU A 397 -4.57 -20.50 4.27
C GLU A 397 -3.30 -20.13 3.50
N ASP A 398 -3.12 -18.84 3.22
CA ASP A 398 -1.93 -18.34 2.56
C ASP A 398 -0.96 -18.16 3.72
N GLU A 399 0.09 -18.99 3.72
CA GLU A 399 1.05 -19.04 4.80
C GLU A 399 1.56 -17.63 5.14
N PRO A 400 1.54 -17.23 6.42
CA PRO A 400 1.92 -15.89 6.83
C PRO A 400 3.36 -15.59 6.37
N ALA A 401 3.64 -14.31 6.11
CA ALA A 401 5.00 -13.89 5.77
C ALA A 401 5.99 -14.40 6.83
N GLU A 402 6.81 -15.40 6.50
CA GLU A 402 7.78 -15.96 7.44
C GLU A 402 8.51 -14.84 8.17
N LYS A 403 8.47 -14.89 9.50
CA LYS A 403 9.26 -14.00 10.34
C LYS A 403 10.72 -14.13 9.94
N VAL A 404 11.27 -13.09 9.32
CA VAL A 404 12.70 -12.99 9.05
C VAL A 404 13.42 -12.95 10.41
N LYS A 405 13.91 -14.11 10.86
CA LYS A 405 14.51 -14.25 12.19
C LYS A 405 15.93 -13.67 12.27
N ASP A 406 16.65 -13.58 11.15
CA ASP A 406 17.97 -12.95 11.08
C ASP A 406 18.36 -12.62 9.62
N ILE A 407 18.39 -11.33 9.27
CA ILE A 407 18.62 -10.84 7.89
C ILE A 407 20.04 -11.18 7.37
N ASN A 408 20.97 -11.53 8.27
CA ASN A 408 22.38 -11.79 7.95
C ASN A 408 22.72 -13.29 7.84
N LYS A 409 21.73 -14.19 7.94
CA LYS A 409 21.93 -15.65 7.91
C LYS A 409 21.21 -16.38 6.77
N LEU A 410 21.00 -15.71 5.64
CA LEU A 410 20.52 -16.38 4.44
C LEU A 410 21.66 -17.23 3.85
N GLU A 411 21.76 -18.48 4.28
CA GLU A 411 22.53 -19.50 3.57
C GLU A 411 21.73 -20.08 2.39
N PRO A 412 22.39 -20.56 1.33
CA PRO A 412 21.74 -20.96 0.09
C PRO A 412 21.03 -22.30 0.24
N TRP A 413 19.77 -22.35 -0.19
CA TRP A 413 19.00 -23.59 -0.36
C TRP A 413 19.50 -24.40 -1.57
#